data_AF-A0A355X6R6-F1
#
_entry.id   AF-A0A355X6R6-F1
#
_cell.length_a   1.000
_cell.length_b   1.000
_cell.length_c   1.000
_cell.angle_alpha   90.00
_cell.angle_beta   90.00
_cell.angle_gamma   90.00
#
_symmetry.space_group_name_H-M   'P 1'
#
loop_
_entity.id
_entity.type
_entity.pdbx_description
1 polymer ?
#
loop_
_entity_poly.entity_id
_entity_poly.type
_entity_poly.pdbx_seq_one_letter_code
_entity_poly.pdbx_strand_id
1 'polypeptide(L)'
;MDSKIIGEFIKKQRTVKNLTQKQLAEKLGVTDKAISRWETGKGVPDVSLLIPLSNALEVSVHEILLGEKIEEEQKIEKYEETIVNTLTTNKKQISSLHKIIYALFVAVEVVAIYGFTIGADPADAMGLLLGPAFIVTPLVSLLLGLTNISFKLKAIFPWIVLISFFPSNYLYWSEDQAFEVGIMYGLAHLIFSYVFIIAGTGIVKLIKVVIYNIKEKRK
;
A
#
# COMPACT_ATOMS: atom_id res chain seq x y z
N MET A 1 0.85 -9.69 -22.16
CA MET A 1 -0.10 -9.75 -23.30
C MET A 1 0.67 -10.22 -24.51
N ASP A 2 0.35 -11.40 -25.02
CA ASP A 2 0.94 -11.88 -26.27
C ASP A 2 0.20 -11.23 -27.44
N SER A 3 0.89 -10.36 -28.19
CA SER A 3 0.32 -9.64 -29.33
C SER A 3 -0.14 -10.58 -30.45
N LYS A 4 0.46 -11.77 -30.54
CA LYS A 4 0.10 -12.77 -31.54
C LYS A 4 -1.26 -13.40 -31.19
N ILE A 5 -1.47 -13.77 -29.93
CA ILE A 5 -2.74 -14.32 -29.44
C ILE A 5 -3.88 -13.32 -29.65
N ILE A 6 -3.67 -12.06 -29.30
CA ILE A 6 -4.64 -10.98 -29.51
C ILE A 6 -4.92 -10.77 -31.01
N GLY A 7 -3.87 -10.74 -31.83
CA GLY A 7 -4.00 -10.57 -33.27
C GLY A 7 -4.80 -11.67 -33.95
N GLU A 8 -4.50 -12.93 -33.60
CA GLU A 8 -5.23 -14.10 -34.09
C GLU A 8 -6.70 -14.06 -33.66
N PHE A 9 -6.98 -13.62 -32.43
CA PHE A 9 -8.34 -13.44 -31.94
C PHE A 9 -9.10 -12.34 -32.70
N ILE A 10 -8.49 -11.16 -32.90
CA ILE A 10 -9.08 -10.06 -33.68
C ILE A 10 -9.42 -10.55 -35.10
N LYS A 11 -8.47 -11.26 -35.75
CA LYS A 11 -8.67 -11.82 -37.08
C LYS A 11 -9.85 -12.80 -37.09
N LYS A 12 -9.89 -13.72 -36.12
CA LYS A 12 -10.95 -14.72 -35.97
C LYS A 12 -12.32 -14.04 -35.82
N GLN A 13 -12.48 -13.10 -34.88
CA GLN A 13 -13.75 -12.42 -34.67
C GLN A 13 -14.16 -11.57 -35.87
N ARG A 14 -13.21 -10.88 -36.52
CA ARG A 14 -13.48 -10.14 -37.76
C ARG A 14 -14.05 -11.06 -38.84
N THR A 15 -13.44 -12.24 -39.04
CA THR A 15 -13.92 -13.21 -40.04
C THR A 15 -15.28 -13.80 -39.69
N VAL A 16 -15.56 -14.07 -38.41
CA VAL A 16 -16.90 -14.51 -37.95
C VAL A 16 -17.97 -13.45 -38.27
N LYS A 17 -17.60 -12.16 -38.21
CA LYS A 17 -18.48 -11.04 -38.60
C LYS A 17 -18.53 -10.77 -40.10
N ASN A 18 -17.88 -11.60 -40.93
CA ASN A 18 -17.78 -11.43 -42.38
C ASN A 18 -17.25 -10.06 -42.81
N LEU A 19 -16.42 -9.42 -41.98
CA LEU A 19 -15.81 -8.13 -42.29
C LEU A 19 -14.47 -8.34 -42.98
N THR A 20 -14.16 -7.54 -44.00
CA THR A 20 -12.79 -7.39 -44.53
C THR A 20 -11.96 -6.52 -43.58
N GLN A 21 -10.63 -6.58 -43.69
CA GLN A 21 -9.75 -5.68 -42.93
C GLN A 21 -10.08 -4.20 -43.21
N LYS A 22 -10.40 -3.87 -44.46
CA LYS A 22 -10.81 -2.52 -44.87
C LYS A 22 -12.11 -2.08 -44.19
N GLN A 23 -13.13 -2.94 -44.16
CA GLN A 23 -14.41 -2.61 -43.51
C GLN A 23 -14.27 -2.45 -41.99
N LEU A 24 -13.45 -3.26 -41.33
CA LEU A 24 -13.16 -3.08 -39.91
C LEU A 24 -12.39 -1.78 -39.66
N ALA A 25 -11.43 -1.46 -40.53
CA ALA A 25 -10.67 -0.22 -40.47
C ALA A 25 -11.56 1.02 -40.61
N GLU A 26 -12.49 1.01 -41.57
CA GLU A 26 -13.49 2.07 -41.78
C GLU A 26 -14.37 2.27 -40.54
N LYS A 27 -14.85 1.19 -39.91
CA LYS A 27 -15.63 1.26 -38.65
C LYS A 27 -14.86 1.88 -37.49
N LEU A 28 -13.54 1.74 -37.47
CA LEU A 28 -12.67 2.18 -36.37
C LEU A 28 -11.95 3.51 -36.67
N GLY A 29 -12.11 4.06 -37.88
CA GLY A 29 -11.38 5.27 -38.30
C GLY A 29 -9.86 5.06 -38.39
N VAL A 30 -9.40 3.85 -38.70
CA VAL A 30 -7.98 3.51 -38.84
C VAL A 30 -7.66 3.03 -40.26
N THR A 31 -6.39 2.75 -40.55
CA THR A 31 -5.98 2.17 -41.83
C THR A 31 -6.14 0.64 -41.82
N ASP A 32 -6.43 0.06 -42.98
CA ASP A 32 -6.41 -1.40 -43.20
C ASP A 32 -5.05 -2.02 -42.84
N LYS A 33 -3.95 -1.30 -43.09
CA LYS A 33 -2.60 -1.66 -42.64
C LYS A 33 -2.48 -1.77 -41.12
N ALA A 34 -3.17 -0.93 -40.36
CA ALA A 34 -3.19 -1.03 -38.89
C ALA A 34 -3.86 -2.34 -38.45
N ILE A 35 -5.03 -2.66 -39.03
CA ILE A 35 -5.72 -3.94 -38.78
C ILE A 35 -4.81 -5.11 -39.11
N SER A 36 -4.17 -5.11 -40.29
CA SER A 36 -3.25 -6.18 -40.71
C SER A 36 -2.06 -6.35 -39.76
N ARG A 37 -1.50 -5.25 -39.24
CA ARG A 37 -0.44 -5.30 -38.23
C ARG A 37 -0.91 -5.92 -36.92
N TRP A 38 -2.11 -5.58 -36.45
CA TRP A 38 -2.68 -6.18 -35.26
C TRP A 38 -2.91 -7.68 -35.47
N GLU A 39 -3.55 -8.06 -36.58
CA GLU A 39 -3.88 -9.46 -36.90
C GLU A 39 -2.66 -10.37 -37.11
N THR A 40 -1.48 -9.79 -37.37
CA THR A 40 -0.22 -10.52 -37.54
C THR A 40 0.69 -10.43 -36.31
N GLY A 41 0.20 -9.86 -35.20
CA GLY A 41 0.95 -9.70 -33.95
C GLY A 41 2.09 -8.68 -34.01
N LYS A 42 2.21 -7.93 -35.11
CA LYS A 42 3.24 -6.90 -35.37
C LYS A 42 2.88 -5.53 -34.74
N GLY A 43 1.89 -5.52 -33.87
CA GLY A 43 1.38 -4.36 -33.14
C GLY A 43 0.12 -4.75 -32.36
N VAL A 44 -0.36 -3.84 -31.53
CA VAL A 44 -1.62 -3.98 -30.78
C VAL A 44 -2.47 -2.72 -30.97
N PRO A 45 -3.81 -2.83 -30.84
CA PRO A 45 -4.68 -1.65 -30.82
C PRO A 45 -4.30 -0.72 -29.66
N ASP A 46 -4.45 0.59 -29.88
CA ASP A 46 -4.32 1.57 -28.80
C ASP A 46 -5.47 1.41 -27.78
N VAL A 47 -5.23 1.79 -26.52
CA VAL A 47 -6.23 1.69 -25.44
C VAL A 47 -7.53 2.42 -25.80
N SER A 48 -7.45 3.58 -26.46
CA SER A 48 -8.61 4.34 -26.92
C SER A 48 -9.47 3.59 -27.95
N LEU A 49 -8.89 2.63 -28.67
CA LEU A 49 -9.56 1.83 -29.68
C LEU A 49 -10.16 0.53 -29.13
N LEU A 50 -9.90 0.16 -27.88
CA LEU A 50 -10.39 -1.10 -27.31
C LEU A 50 -11.92 -1.16 -27.22
N ILE A 51 -12.59 -0.07 -26.80
CA ILE A 51 -14.06 -0.03 -26.74
C ILE A 51 -14.69 0.00 -28.14
N PRO A 52 -14.25 0.86 -29.08
CA PRO A 52 -14.72 0.81 -30.46
C PRO A 52 -14.52 -0.56 -31.12
N LEU A 53 -13.37 -1.20 -30.90
CA LEU A 53 -13.05 -2.52 -31.43
C LEU A 53 -13.93 -3.61 -30.83
N SER A 54 -14.15 -3.57 -29.51
CA SER A 54 -15.03 -4.52 -28.82
C SER A 54 -16.47 -4.44 -29.35
N ASN A 55 -16.97 -3.22 -29.58
CA ASN A 55 -18.29 -2.99 -30.15
C ASN A 55 -18.38 -3.46 -31.61
N ALA A 56 -17.36 -3.19 -32.43
CA ALA A 56 -17.33 -3.60 -33.84
C ALA A 56 -17.27 -5.11 -34.04
N LEU A 57 -16.64 -5.84 -33.11
CA LEU A 57 -16.49 -7.28 -33.14
C LEU A 57 -17.54 -8.03 -32.29
N GLU A 58 -18.38 -7.30 -31.55
CA GLU A 58 -19.36 -7.82 -30.57
C GLU A 58 -18.74 -8.81 -29.58
N VAL A 59 -17.62 -8.40 -28.98
CA VAL A 59 -16.95 -9.09 -27.87
C VAL A 59 -16.69 -8.08 -26.77
N SER A 60 -16.35 -8.54 -25.57
CA SER A 60 -15.88 -7.67 -24.50
C SER A 60 -14.43 -7.25 -24.70
N VAL A 61 -14.04 -6.12 -24.11
CA VAL A 61 -12.63 -5.70 -24.05
C VAL A 61 -11.76 -6.79 -23.38
N HIS A 62 -12.32 -7.50 -22.39
CA HIS A 62 -11.61 -8.56 -21.70
C HIS A 62 -11.25 -9.72 -22.62
N GLU A 63 -12.18 -10.18 -23.45
CA GLU A 63 -11.95 -11.22 -24.46
C GLU A 63 -10.87 -10.81 -25.47
N ILE A 64 -10.82 -9.53 -25.87
CA ILE A 64 -9.76 -9.01 -26.75
C ILE A 64 -8.39 -9.08 -26.06
N LEU A 65 -8.30 -8.67 -24.79
CA LEU A 65 -7.03 -8.63 -24.06
C LEU A 65 -6.48 -10.02 -23.72
N LEU A 66 -7.37 -11.00 -23.56
CA LEU A 66 -7.02 -12.42 -23.38
C LEU A 66 -6.75 -13.13 -24.71
N GLY A 67 -7.39 -12.67 -25.78
CA GLY A 67 -7.39 -13.29 -27.11
C GLY A 67 -8.16 -14.61 -27.18
N GLU A 68 -9.19 -14.77 -26.35
CA GLU A 68 -10.09 -15.92 -26.36
C GLU A 68 -11.52 -15.46 -26.08
N LYS A 69 -12.51 -16.20 -26.61
CA LYS A 69 -13.92 -15.97 -26.25
C LYS A 69 -14.11 -16.50 -24.84
N ILE A 70 -14.85 -15.77 -24.03
CA ILE A 70 -15.25 -16.24 -22.71
C ILE A 70 -16.68 -16.74 -22.85
N GLU A 71 -16.88 -18.04 -22.64
CA GLU A 71 -18.23 -18.62 -22.61
C GLU A 71 -19.05 -17.98 -21.48
N GLU A 72 -20.37 -17.85 -21.63
CA GLU A 72 -21.20 -17.15 -20.65
C GLU A 72 -21.09 -17.75 -19.24
N GLU A 73 -20.89 -19.07 -19.13
CA GLU A 73 -20.61 -19.77 -17.87
C GLU A 73 -19.26 -19.39 -17.26
N GLN A 74 -18.24 -19.13 -18.08
CA GLN A 74 -16.90 -18.72 -17.64
C GLN A 74 -16.80 -17.21 -17.35
N LYS A 75 -17.78 -16.42 -17.80
CA LYS A 75 -17.79 -14.96 -17.67
C LYS A 75 -17.96 -14.50 -16.23
N ILE A 76 -18.76 -15.21 -15.45
CA ILE A 76 -18.97 -14.93 -14.02
C ILE A 76 -17.71 -15.31 -13.24
N GLU A 77 -17.17 -16.51 -13.46
CA GLU A 77 -15.95 -16.99 -12.78
C GLU A 77 -14.76 -16.04 -13.03
N LYS A 78 -14.55 -15.62 -14.29
CA LYS A 78 -13.45 -14.71 -14.63
C LYS A 78 -13.63 -13.29 -14.10
N TYR A 79 -14.88 -12.84 -13.97
CA TYR A 79 -15.21 -11.58 -13.33
C TYR A 79 -14.94 -11.63 -11.82
N GLU A 80 -15.34 -12.71 -11.15
CA GLU A 80 -15.04 -12.96 -9.74
C GLU A 80 -13.52 -13.06 -9.50
N GLU A 81 -12.81 -13.80 -10.35
CA GLU A 81 -11.34 -13.91 -10.28
C GLU A 81 -10.68 -12.54 -10.41
N THR A 82 -11.11 -11.72 -11.36
CA THR A 82 -10.59 -10.36 -11.55
C THR A 82 -10.83 -9.48 -10.32
N ILE A 83 -12.02 -9.54 -9.72
CA ILE A 83 -12.33 -8.82 -8.48
C ILE A 83 -11.45 -9.30 -7.34
N VAL A 84 -11.34 -10.62 -7.14
CA VAL A 84 -10.52 -11.22 -6.07
C VAL A 84 -9.05 -10.85 -6.26
N ASN A 85 -8.51 -10.95 -7.47
CA ASN A 85 -7.14 -10.57 -7.80
C ASN A 85 -6.89 -9.07 -7.57
N THR A 86 -7.86 -8.21 -7.90
CA THR A 86 -7.77 -6.76 -7.63
C THR A 86 -7.79 -6.46 -6.14
N LEU A 87 -8.70 -7.08 -5.38
CA LEU A 87 -8.82 -6.89 -3.93
C LEU A 87 -7.58 -7.41 -3.18
N THR A 88 -7.07 -8.58 -3.57
CA THR A 88 -5.85 -9.16 -2.98
C THR A 88 -4.62 -8.32 -3.28
N THR A 89 -4.48 -7.84 -4.52
CA THR A 89 -3.41 -6.92 -4.92
C THR A 89 -3.46 -5.62 -4.13
N ASN A 90 -4.63 -4.99 -4.02
CA ASN A 90 -4.82 -3.77 -3.25
C ASN A 90 -4.51 -3.99 -1.75
N LYS A 91 -4.97 -5.11 -1.16
CA LYS A 91 -4.63 -5.47 0.23
C LYS A 91 -3.12 -5.63 0.42
N LYS A 92 -2.43 -6.27 -0.53
CA LYS A 92 -0.97 -6.45 -0.50
C LYS A 92 -0.24 -5.10 -0.61
N GLN A 93 -0.69 -4.20 -1.49
CA GLN A 93 -0.14 -2.86 -1.63
C GLN A 93 -0.32 -2.03 -0.35
N ILE A 94 -1.53 -2.03 0.24
CA ILE A 94 -1.81 -1.36 1.52
C ILE A 94 -0.92 -1.91 2.64
N SER A 95 -0.76 -3.24 2.71
CA SER A 95 0.12 -3.88 3.69
C SER A 95 1.59 -3.45 3.50
N SER A 96 2.04 -3.30 2.27
CA SER A 96 3.40 -2.83 1.96
C SER A 96 3.59 -1.38 2.37
N LEU A 97 2.62 -0.50 2.09
CA LEU A 97 2.62 0.89 2.56
C LEU A 97 2.64 0.98 4.09
N HIS A 98 1.85 0.17 4.79
CA HIS A 98 1.88 0.12 6.25
C HIS A 98 3.25 -0.22 6.81
N LYS A 99 4.00 -1.14 6.18
CA LYS A 99 5.37 -1.47 6.58
C LYS A 99 6.33 -0.30 6.36
N ILE A 100 6.20 0.42 5.25
CA ILE A 100 7.02 1.61 4.95
C ILE A 100 6.73 2.71 5.98
N ILE A 101 5.45 3.02 6.21
CA ILE A 101 5.04 4.02 7.21
C ILE A 101 5.56 3.64 8.60
N TYR A 102 5.42 2.36 8.99
CA TYR A 102 5.96 1.87 10.25
C TYR A 102 7.47 2.04 10.36
N ALA A 103 8.22 1.70 9.29
CA ALA A 103 9.66 1.89 9.24
C ALA A 103 10.05 3.37 9.37
N LEU A 104 9.28 4.29 8.78
CA LEU A 104 9.49 5.73 8.96
C LEU A 104 9.26 6.19 10.40
N PHE A 105 8.22 5.69 11.09
CA PHE A 105 8.02 5.96 12.51
C PHE A 105 9.20 5.47 13.36
N VAL A 106 9.69 4.26 13.11
CA VAL A 106 10.89 3.72 13.78
C VAL A 106 12.11 4.59 13.48
N ALA A 107 12.32 4.98 12.22
CA ALA A 107 13.46 5.80 11.83
C ALA A 107 13.42 7.19 12.48
N VAL A 108 12.26 7.85 12.52
CA VAL A 108 12.09 9.15 13.18
C VAL A 108 12.42 9.03 14.67
N GLU A 109 11.92 7.98 15.34
CA GLU A 109 12.19 7.76 16.76
C GLU A 109 13.66 7.51 17.05
N VAL A 110 14.30 6.63 16.25
CA VAL A 110 15.73 6.35 16.38
C VAL A 110 16.55 7.60 16.09
N VAL A 111 16.24 8.35 15.03
CA VAL A 111 16.93 9.61 14.73
C VAL A 111 16.72 10.63 15.84
N ALA A 112 15.56 10.69 16.48
CA ALA A 112 15.38 11.55 17.64
C ALA A 112 16.30 11.08 18.79
N ILE A 113 16.27 9.80 19.17
CA ILE A 113 17.09 9.27 20.26
C ILE A 113 18.59 9.53 20.02
N TYR A 114 19.11 9.22 18.83
CA TYR A 114 20.54 9.35 18.52
C TYR A 114 20.97 10.76 18.08
N GLY A 115 20.10 11.49 17.39
CA GLY A 115 20.39 12.85 16.93
C GLY A 115 20.49 13.82 18.11
N PHE A 116 19.64 13.65 19.12
CA PHE A 116 19.77 14.40 20.36
C PHE A 116 21.02 14.00 21.15
N THR A 117 21.42 12.72 21.16
CA THR A 117 22.61 12.28 21.90
C THR A 117 23.91 12.71 21.23
N ILE A 118 24.04 12.75 19.90
CA ILE A 118 25.32 13.18 19.29
C ILE A 118 25.62 14.67 19.51
N GLY A 119 24.59 15.51 19.70
CA GLY A 119 24.74 16.97 19.70
C GLY A 119 24.79 17.66 21.07
N ALA A 120 24.75 16.92 22.18
CA ALA A 120 24.59 17.51 23.50
C ALA A 120 25.85 17.38 24.39
N ASP A 121 25.93 18.21 25.42
CA ASP A 121 26.97 18.14 26.44
C ASP A 121 26.54 17.16 27.55
N PRO A 122 27.43 16.33 28.12
CA PRO A 122 27.13 15.49 29.28
C PRO A 122 26.51 16.23 30.47
N ALA A 123 26.82 17.52 30.66
CA ALA A 123 26.19 18.35 31.68
C ALA A 123 24.67 18.56 31.45
N ASP A 124 24.22 18.44 30.20
CA ASP A 124 22.82 18.57 29.79
C ASP A 124 22.08 17.22 29.76
N ALA A 125 22.77 16.11 30.05
CA ALA A 125 22.28 14.74 29.85
C ALA A 125 20.93 14.46 30.53
N MET A 126 20.65 15.08 31.69
CA MET A 126 19.38 14.90 32.41
C MET A 126 18.21 15.60 31.71
N GLY A 127 18.38 16.82 31.19
CA GLY A 127 17.35 17.51 30.41
C GLY A 127 17.14 16.87 29.03
N LEU A 128 18.23 16.34 28.47
CA LEU A 128 18.30 15.68 27.18
C LEU A 128 17.63 14.31 27.16
N LEU A 129 17.69 13.54 28.25
CA LEU A 129 16.99 12.25 28.39
C LEU A 129 15.49 12.42 28.65
N LEU A 130 15.08 13.51 29.29
CA LEU A 130 13.67 13.79 29.58
C LEU A 130 12.94 14.41 28.38
N GLY A 131 13.59 15.26 27.56
CA GLY A 131 12.95 15.93 26.42
C GLY A 131 12.25 14.99 25.41
N PRO A 132 12.97 14.01 24.82
CA PRO A 132 12.40 13.00 23.93
C PRO A 132 11.33 12.15 24.63
N ALA A 133 11.55 11.80 25.90
CA ALA A 133 10.64 10.96 26.71
C ALA A 133 9.25 11.55 26.89
N PHE A 134 9.17 12.86 27.08
CA PHE A 134 7.93 13.54 27.40
C PHE A 134 7.28 14.24 26.20
N ILE A 135 7.98 14.34 25.06
CA ILE A 135 7.46 15.04 23.88
C ILE A 135 7.48 14.13 22.65
N VAL A 136 8.65 13.66 22.23
CA VAL A 136 8.81 12.96 20.96
C VAL A 136 8.18 11.58 21.01
N THR A 137 8.57 10.74 21.96
CA THR A 137 8.06 9.37 22.05
C THR A 137 6.54 9.31 22.24
N PRO A 138 5.91 10.12 23.11
CA PRO A 138 4.46 10.24 23.20
C PRO A 138 3.80 10.63 21.88
N LEU A 139 4.34 11.64 21.19
CA LEU A 139 3.79 12.15 19.93
C LEU A 139 3.87 11.11 18.82
N VAL A 140 5.06 10.54 18.60
CA VAL A 140 5.31 9.50 17.59
C VAL A 140 4.44 8.26 17.87
N SER A 141 4.33 7.86 19.13
CA SER A 141 3.50 6.74 19.57
C SER A 141 1.99 7.00 19.38
N LEU A 142 1.53 8.22 19.65
CA LEU A 142 0.15 8.64 19.42
C LEU A 142 -0.18 8.63 17.92
N LEU A 143 0.67 9.24 17.10
CA LEU A 143 0.54 9.28 15.65
C LEU A 143 0.54 7.87 15.04
N LEU A 144 1.44 6.99 15.50
CA LEU A 144 1.43 5.58 15.13
C LEU A 144 0.12 4.91 15.56
N GLY A 145 -0.38 5.20 16.76
CA GLY A 145 -1.68 4.76 17.27
C GLY A 145 -2.84 5.13 16.36
N LEU A 146 -2.84 6.33 15.79
CA LEU A 146 -3.86 6.86 14.88
C LEU A 146 -3.87 6.21 13.48
N THR A 147 -2.83 5.44 13.12
CA THR A 147 -2.80 4.73 11.83
C THR A 147 -3.73 3.52 11.80
N ASN A 148 -4.10 3.04 10.60
CA ASN A 148 -4.82 1.77 10.41
C ASN A 148 -3.90 0.53 10.41
N ILE A 149 -2.65 0.67 10.86
CA ILE A 149 -1.72 -0.46 11.01
C ILE A 149 -2.26 -1.45 12.04
N SER A 150 -1.99 -2.74 11.85
CA SER A 150 -2.44 -3.79 12.78
C SER A 150 -1.83 -3.58 14.17
N PHE A 151 -2.62 -3.83 15.21
CA PHE A 151 -2.14 -3.69 16.59
C PHE A 151 -0.94 -4.60 16.88
N LYS A 152 -0.88 -5.79 16.27
CA LYS A 152 0.27 -6.71 16.38
C LYS A 152 1.58 -6.05 15.96
N LEU A 153 1.59 -5.29 14.87
CA LEU A 153 2.79 -4.59 14.41
C LEU A 153 3.09 -3.37 15.28
N LYS A 154 2.07 -2.59 15.67
CA LYS A 154 2.21 -1.45 16.59
C LYS A 154 2.80 -1.88 17.94
N ALA A 155 2.43 -3.04 18.46
CA ALA A 155 2.87 -3.54 19.75
C ALA A 155 4.37 -3.92 19.79
N ILE A 156 5.04 -4.03 18.64
CA ILE A 156 6.48 -4.25 18.54
C ILE A 156 7.25 -2.93 18.76
N PHE A 157 6.65 -1.79 18.40
CA PHE A 157 7.31 -0.48 18.44
C PHE A 157 7.88 -0.12 19.82
N PRO A 158 7.14 -0.25 20.94
CA PRO A 158 7.67 0.06 22.27
C PRO A 158 8.94 -0.73 22.64
N TRP A 159 9.08 -1.98 22.15
CA TRP A 159 10.27 -2.80 22.39
C TRP A 159 11.47 -2.32 21.57
N ILE A 160 11.23 -1.85 20.33
CA ILE A 160 12.28 -1.23 19.52
C ILE A 160 12.79 0.03 20.23
N VAL A 161 11.87 0.85 20.75
CA VAL A 161 12.21 2.05 21.53
C VAL A 161 13.09 1.66 22.72
N LEU A 162 12.64 0.74 23.57
CA LEU A 162 13.43 0.25 24.72
C LEU A 162 14.84 -0.19 24.32
N ILE A 163 14.97 -1.04 23.30
CA ILE A 163 16.27 -1.57 22.86
C ILE A 163 17.17 -0.44 22.34
N SER A 164 16.60 0.53 21.62
CA SER A 164 17.37 1.64 21.06
C SER A 164 18.00 2.57 22.10
N PHE A 165 17.48 2.57 23.34
CA PHE A 165 18.05 3.35 24.44
C PHE A 165 19.38 2.80 24.95
N PHE A 166 19.62 1.48 24.89
CA PHE A 166 20.84 0.91 25.46
C PHE A 166 22.09 1.50 24.81
N PRO A 167 22.31 1.42 23.48
CA PRO A 167 23.53 1.97 22.88
C PRO A 167 23.62 3.49 23.04
N SER A 168 22.48 4.19 23.03
CA SER A 168 22.45 5.65 23.22
C SER A 168 22.97 6.09 24.59
N ASN A 169 22.72 5.32 25.65
CA ASN A 169 23.18 5.64 27.00
C ASN A 169 24.67 5.37 27.20
N TYR A 170 25.20 4.33 26.56
CA TYR A 170 26.65 4.04 26.55
C TYR A 170 27.49 5.12 25.87
N LEU A 171 26.88 6.05 25.12
CA LEU A 171 27.58 7.21 24.56
C LEU A 171 27.87 8.31 25.61
N TYR A 172 27.16 8.31 26.75
CA TYR A 172 27.20 9.41 27.73
C TYR A 172 27.66 8.99 29.11
N TRP A 173 27.17 7.84 29.57
CA TRP A 173 27.39 7.37 30.92
C TRP A 173 28.58 6.43 30.94
N SER A 174 29.28 6.38 32.08
CA SER A 174 30.27 5.33 32.32
C SER A 174 29.61 3.95 32.18
N GLU A 175 30.38 2.93 31.83
CA GLU A 175 29.84 1.57 31.62
C GLU A 175 29.00 1.09 32.82
N ASP A 176 29.44 1.42 34.05
CA ASP A 176 28.74 1.07 35.28
C ASP A 176 27.37 1.74 35.42
N GLN A 177 27.20 2.97 34.94
CA GLN A 177 25.95 3.75 35.07
C GLN A 177 25.04 3.60 33.84
N ALA A 178 25.62 3.39 32.66
CA ALA A 178 24.90 3.37 31.38
C ALA A 178 23.79 2.33 31.34
N PHE A 179 24.01 1.16 31.95
CA PHE A 179 23.02 0.09 31.99
C PHE A 179 21.83 0.42 32.89
N GLU A 180 22.08 0.86 34.13
CA GLU A 180 21.02 1.20 35.09
C GLU A 180 20.17 2.35 34.59
N VAL A 181 20.83 3.40 34.09
CA VAL A 181 20.19 4.58 33.51
C VAL A 181 19.40 4.20 32.26
N GLY A 182 19.99 3.40 31.37
CA GLY A 182 19.34 2.93 30.14
C GLY A 182 18.08 2.10 30.41
N ILE A 183 18.10 1.22 31.41
CA ILE A 183 16.91 0.44 31.80
C ILE A 183 15.82 1.35 32.35
N MET A 184 16.14 2.24 33.29
CA MET A 184 15.15 3.10 33.93
C MET A 184 14.41 3.96 32.90
N TYR A 185 15.15 4.66 32.03
CA TYR A 185 14.54 5.50 31.01
C TYR A 185 13.87 4.66 29.91
N GLY A 186 14.51 3.59 29.45
CA GLY A 186 13.93 2.71 28.42
C GLY A 186 12.58 2.13 28.83
N LEU A 187 12.42 1.73 30.10
CA LEU A 187 11.14 1.23 30.62
C LEU A 187 10.07 2.33 30.68
N ALA A 188 10.43 3.56 31.09
CA ALA A 188 9.49 4.68 31.08
C ALA A 188 8.98 4.95 29.66
N HIS A 189 9.87 4.97 28.66
CA HIS A 189 9.50 5.16 27.26
C HIS A 189 8.64 4.02 26.71
N LEU A 190 8.96 2.77 27.08
CA LEU A 190 8.14 1.61 26.72
C LEU A 190 6.70 1.77 27.24
N ILE A 191 6.53 2.19 28.49
CA ILE A 191 5.22 2.43 29.09
C ILE A 191 4.49 3.55 28.35
N PHE A 192 5.12 4.72 28.17
CA PHE A 192 4.52 5.84 27.45
C PHE A 192 4.10 5.43 26.04
N SER A 193 4.97 4.73 25.33
CA SER A 193 4.68 4.30 23.96
C SER A 193 3.43 3.41 23.90
N TYR A 194 3.31 2.42 24.80
CA TYR A 194 2.09 1.61 24.91
C TYR A 194 0.85 2.45 25.20
N VAL A 195 0.92 3.37 26.18
CA VAL A 195 -0.20 4.22 26.57
C VAL A 195 -0.71 5.04 25.38
N PHE A 196 0.19 5.72 24.66
CA PHE A 196 -0.20 6.58 23.54
C PHE A 196 -0.63 5.80 22.29
N ILE A 197 -0.02 4.64 22.01
CA ILE A 197 -0.48 3.75 20.93
C ILE A 197 -1.90 3.24 21.21
N ILE A 198 -2.17 2.82 22.45
CA ILE A 198 -3.50 2.35 22.86
C ILE A 198 -4.51 3.49 22.78
N ALA A 199 -4.16 4.68 23.29
CA ALA A 199 -5.00 5.87 23.21
C ALA A 199 -5.35 6.23 21.76
N GLY A 200 -4.35 6.35 20.87
CA GLY A 200 -4.56 6.64 19.45
C GLY A 200 -5.41 5.57 18.74
N THR A 201 -5.16 4.30 19.05
CA THR A 201 -5.96 3.18 18.50
C THR A 201 -7.41 3.25 18.99
N GLY A 202 -7.63 3.61 20.26
CA GLY A 202 -8.95 3.83 20.85
C GLY A 202 -9.71 4.96 20.17
N ILE A 203 -9.05 6.10 19.93
CA ILE A 203 -9.61 7.25 19.21
C ILE A 203 -10.13 6.83 17.83
N VAL A 204 -9.32 6.10 17.05
CA VAL A 204 -9.72 5.64 15.71
C VAL A 204 -10.94 4.71 15.77
N LYS A 205 -10.99 3.80 16.75
CA LYS A 205 -12.14 2.91 16.93
C LYS A 205 -13.41 3.70 17.30
N LEU A 206 -13.29 4.66 18.21
CA LEU A 206 -14.41 5.50 18.62
C LEU A 206 -14.97 6.30 17.45
N ILE A 207 -14.09 6.94 16.66
CA ILE A 207 -14.49 7.68 15.45
C ILE A 207 -15.26 6.78 14.48
N LYS A 208 -14.79 5.54 14.25
CA LYS A 208 -15.49 4.58 13.37
C LYS A 208 -16.89 4.24 13.90
N VAL A 209 -17.05 4.02 15.19
CA VAL A 209 -18.35 3.74 15.83
C VAL A 209 -19.29 4.94 15.70
N VAL A 210 -18.80 6.15 15.96
CA VAL A 210 -19.60 7.38 15.83
C VAL A 210 -20.07 7.57 14.39
N ILE A 211 -19.17 7.44 13.41
CA ILE A 211 -19.50 7.56 11.99
C ILE A 211 -20.54 6.51 11.58
N TYR A 212 -20.39 5.27 12.04
CA TYR A 212 -21.35 4.19 11.79
C TYR A 212 -22.74 4.56 12.29
N ASN A 213 -22.85 4.96 13.57
CA ASN A 213 -24.12 5.32 14.19
C ASN A 213 -24.80 6.52 13.52
N ILE A 214 -24.03 7.52 13.05
CA ILE A 214 -24.57 8.66 12.30
C ILE A 214 -25.15 8.21 10.95
N LYS A 215 -24.49 7.28 10.26
CA LYS A 215 -24.99 6.74 8.98
C LYS A 215 -26.22 5.86 9.17
N GLU A 216 -26.25 5.05 10.22
CA GLU A 216 -27.39 4.20 10.57
C GLU A 216 -28.65 5.05 10.78
N LYS A 217 -28.55 6.13 11.56
CA LYS A 217 -29.68 7.04 11.87
C LYS A 217 -30.19 7.86 10.68
N ARG A 218 -29.46 7.89 9.55
CA ARG A 218 -29.85 8.61 8.33
C ARG A 218 -30.54 7.70 7.30
N LYS A 219 -30.57 6.39 7.51
CA LYS A 219 -31.35 5.43 6.73
C LYS A 219 -32.75 5.29 7.33
#